data_AF-A0A182SBL5-F1
#
_entry.id   AF-A0A182SBL5-F1
#
_cell.length_a   1.000
_cell.length_b   1.000
_cell.length_c   1.000
_cell.angle_alpha   90.00
_cell.angle_beta   90.00
_cell.angle_gamma   90.00
#
_symmetry.space_group_name_H-M   'P 1'
#
loop_
_entity.id
_entity.type
_entity.pdbx_description
1 polymer ?
#
loop_
_entity_poly.entity_id
_entity_poly.type
_entity_poly.pdbx_seq_one_letter_code
_entity_poly.pdbx_strand_id
1 'polypeptide(L)'
;MDLESANDTLCPGDTVARSKPETDIEQHVLGTKVKLSDGTDALVFSRTPRNKDLLFGYSCHICGVVCLYGERMLQIHIAGRKHQARLNVTVFDAEQYRASLVAKPKRKLIFFFCDDIEKMD
;
A
#
# COMPACT_ATOMS: atom_id res chain seq x y z
N MET A 1 2.06 -30.51 -27.04
CA MET A 1 2.85 -29.42 -26.40
C MET A 1 1.94 -28.22 -26.45
N ASP A 2 0.93 -28.25 -25.59
CA ASP A 2 -0.23 -27.38 -25.71
C ASP A 2 0.00 -26.26 -24.72
N LEU A 3 0.71 -25.24 -25.20
CA LEU A 3 0.88 -23.96 -24.53
C LEU A 3 -0.42 -23.18 -24.71
N GLU A 4 -1.47 -23.58 -23.99
CA GLU A 4 -2.69 -22.80 -23.91
C GLU A 4 -2.38 -21.52 -23.14
N SER A 5 -2.17 -20.46 -23.93
CA SER A 5 -2.13 -19.07 -23.52
C SER A 5 -3.43 -18.75 -22.79
N ALA A 6 -3.42 -18.89 -21.46
CA ALA A 6 -4.52 -18.47 -20.62
C ALA A 6 -4.77 -16.98 -20.87
N ASN A 7 -5.90 -16.68 -21.49
CA ASN A 7 -6.39 -15.32 -21.64
C ASN A 7 -6.57 -14.72 -20.24
N ASP A 8 -5.59 -13.92 -19.82
CA ASP A 8 -5.62 -13.03 -18.67
C ASP A 8 -6.72 -11.97 -18.85
N THR A 9 -7.96 -12.39 -18.73
CA THR A 9 -9.10 -11.47 -18.70
C THR A 9 -9.05 -10.83 -17.32
N LEU A 10 -8.58 -9.59 -17.25
CA LEU A 10 -8.64 -8.78 -16.04
C LEU A 10 -10.07 -8.25 -15.92
N CYS A 11 -10.82 -8.72 -14.95
CA CYS A 11 -12.18 -8.30 -14.68
C CYS A 11 -12.21 -7.24 -13.56
N PRO A 12 -13.09 -6.23 -13.65
CA PRO A 12 -13.34 -5.32 -12.52
C PRO A 12 -13.82 -6.12 -11.31
N GLY A 13 -13.21 -5.91 -10.14
CA GLY A 13 -13.53 -6.66 -8.92
C GLY A 13 -12.65 -7.90 -8.66
N ASP A 14 -11.77 -8.28 -9.59
CA ASP A 14 -10.77 -9.32 -9.32
C ASP A 14 -9.85 -8.92 -8.17
N THR A 15 -9.52 -9.90 -7.32
CA THR A 15 -8.64 -9.76 -6.14
C THR A 15 -7.35 -10.57 -6.26
N VAL A 16 -7.08 -11.12 -7.44
CA VAL A 16 -5.97 -12.05 -7.70
C VAL A 16 -4.78 -11.31 -8.32
N ALA A 17 -3.64 -11.28 -7.61
CA ALA A 17 -2.35 -10.96 -8.21
C ALA A 17 -1.94 -12.05 -9.18
N ARG A 18 -1.60 -11.69 -10.42
CA ARG A 18 -1.10 -12.64 -11.44
C ARG A 18 0.32 -12.32 -11.87
N SER A 19 0.71 -11.05 -11.74
CA SER A 19 2.03 -10.54 -12.06
C SER A 19 2.97 -10.66 -10.86
N LYS A 20 4.24 -10.97 -11.11
CA LYS A 20 5.30 -10.95 -10.08
C LYS A 20 5.27 -9.70 -9.17
N PRO A 21 5.15 -8.46 -9.68
CA PRO A 21 5.06 -7.28 -8.82
C PRO A 21 3.78 -7.24 -7.97
N GLU A 22 2.65 -7.71 -8.48
CA GLU A 22 1.39 -7.78 -7.72
C GLU A 22 1.53 -8.75 -6.55
N THR A 23 2.12 -9.93 -6.79
CA THR A 23 2.33 -10.96 -5.76
C THR A 23 3.34 -10.51 -4.71
N ASP A 24 4.43 -9.86 -5.13
CA ASP A 24 5.43 -9.30 -4.22
C ASP A 24 4.79 -8.24 -3.30
N ILE A 25 3.96 -7.36 -3.86
CA ILE A 25 3.23 -6.36 -3.08
C ILE A 25 2.27 -7.00 -2.10
N GLU A 26 1.54 -8.04 -2.52
CA GLU A 26 0.64 -8.76 -1.63
C GLU A 26 1.37 -9.44 -0.48
N GLN A 27 2.52 -10.07 -0.76
CA GLN A 27 3.28 -10.78 0.26
C GLN A 27 4.02 -9.82 1.20
N HIS A 28 4.68 -8.80 0.65
CA HIS A 28 5.56 -7.91 1.40
C HIS A 28 4.82 -6.70 1.99
N VAL A 29 3.95 -6.05 1.21
CA VAL A 29 3.31 -4.79 1.63
C VAL A 29 2.08 -5.04 2.50
N LEU A 30 1.22 -6.00 2.15
CA LEU A 30 0.08 -6.35 3.02
C LEU A 30 0.50 -7.15 4.26
N GLY A 31 1.66 -7.81 4.21
CA GLY A 31 2.25 -8.48 5.36
C GLY A 31 2.83 -7.52 6.40
N THR A 32 3.06 -6.25 6.04
CA THR A 32 3.69 -5.27 6.93
C THR A 32 2.74 -4.90 8.07
N LYS A 33 3.17 -5.21 9.30
CA LYS A 33 2.44 -4.91 10.54
C LYS A 33 3.26 -4.02 11.45
N VAL A 34 2.59 -3.13 12.17
CA VAL A 34 3.18 -2.28 13.21
C VAL A 34 2.56 -2.59 14.55
N LYS A 35 3.36 -2.52 15.61
CA LYS A 35 2.87 -2.64 16.98
C LYS A 35 2.30 -1.30 17.44
N LEU A 36 1.06 -1.34 17.89
CA LEU A 36 0.38 -0.20 18.48
C LEU A 36 0.73 -0.09 19.97
N SER A 37 0.53 1.10 20.54
CA SER A 37 0.69 1.35 21.98
C SER A 37 -0.18 0.45 22.86
N ASP A 38 -1.31 -0.04 22.33
CA ASP A 38 -2.23 -0.98 22.97
C ASP A 38 -1.69 -2.43 22.99
N GLY A 39 -0.51 -2.68 22.41
CA GLY A 39 0.10 -4.01 22.29
C GLY A 39 -0.45 -4.86 21.15
N THR A 40 -1.37 -4.31 20.34
CA THR A 40 -1.96 -5.00 19.19
C THR A 40 -1.15 -4.77 17.91
N ASP A 41 -1.08 -5.79 17.05
CA ASP A 41 -0.49 -5.68 15.72
C ASP A 41 -1.52 -5.12 14.73
N ALA A 42 -1.18 -4.02 14.08
CA ALA A 42 -1.99 -3.37 13.06
C ALA A 42 -1.39 -3.51 11.67
N LEU A 43 -2.25 -3.65 10.66
CA LEU A 43 -1.84 -3.68 9.26
C LEU A 43 -1.47 -2.26 8.79
N VAL A 44 -0.29 -2.11 8.22
CA VAL A 44 0.14 -0.81 7.69
C VAL A 44 -0.67 -0.45 6.44
N PHE A 45 -1.03 -1.46 5.66
CA PHE A 45 -1.70 -1.30 4.38
C PHE A 45 -2.98 -2.13 4.29
N SER A 46 -3.95 -1.62 3.53
CA SER A 46 -5.10 -2.37 3.07
C SER A 46 -5.20 -2.32 1.55
N ARG A 47 -5.66 -3.44 0.97
CA ARG A 47 -5.94 -3.59 -0.46
C ARG A 47 -7.44 -3.48 -0.69
N THR A 48 -7.80 -2.75 -1.73
CA THR A 48 -9.15 -2.69 -2.29
C THR A 48 -9.16 -3.36 -3.67
N PRO A 49 -10.29 -3.97 -4.07
CA PRO A 49 -10.41 -4.67 -5.35
C PRO A 49 -10.19 -3.72 -6.53
N ARG A 50 -9.96 -4.31 -7.71
CA ARG A 50 -9.72 -3.53 -8.94
C ARG A 50 -10.87 -2.57 -9.24
N ASN A 51 -10.53 -1.32 -9.48
CA ASN A 51 -11.48 -0.29 -9.89
C ASN A 51 -11.89 -0.46 -11.37
N LYS A 52 -12.74 0.44 -11.89
CA LYS A 52 -13.16 0.49 -13.30
C LYS A 52 -11.98 0.53 -14.29
N ASP A 53 -10.87 1.12 -13.88
CA ASP A 53 -9.61 1.20 -14.65
C ASP A 53 -8.72 -0.06 -14.51
N LEU A 54 -9.24 -1.14 -13.91
CA LEU A 54 -8.54 -2.41 -13.67
C LEU A 54 -7.31 -2.32 -12.75
N LEU A 55 -7.15 -1.20 -12.03
CA LEU A 55 -6.07 -0.99 -11.09
C LEU A 55 -6.50 -1.34 -9.67
N PHE A 56 -5.60 -2.01 -8.92
CA PHE A 56 -5.77 -2.21 -7.49
C PHE A 56 -5.68 -0.88 -6.74
N GLY A 57 -6.58 -0.66 -5.79
CA GLY A 57 -6.48 0.47 -4.89
C GLY A 57 -5.79 0.06 -3.59
N TYR A 58 -4.85 0.85 -3.13
CA TYR A 58 -4.15 0.63 -1.88
C TYR A 58 -4.35 1.81 -0.93
N SER A 59 -4.35 1.53 0.36
CA SER A 59 -4.47 2.53 1.41
C SER A 59 -3.44 2.28 2.50
N CYS A 60 -2.74 3.32 2.91
CA CYS A 60 -1.74 3.30 3.98
C CYS A 60 -2.31 3.94 5.25
N HIS A 61 -2.43 3.15 6.32
CA HIS A 61 -3.02 3.59 7.59
C HIS A 61 -2.06 4.39 8.46
N ILE A 62 -0.74 4.11 8.42
CA ILE A 62 0.25 4.87 9.20
C ILE A 62 0.51 6.28 8.63
N CYS A 63 0.28 6.45 7.32
CA CYS A 63 0.39 7.75 6.67
C CYS A 63 -0.98 8.44 6.52
N GLY A 64 -2.08 7.71 6.71
CA GLY A 64 -3.45 8.20 6.44
C GLY A 64 -3.70 8.48 4.95
N VAL A 65 -2.95 7.85 4.05
CA VAL A 65 -3.07 8.05 2.60
C VAL A 65 -3.95 6.95 2.03
N VAL A 66 -5.13 7.32 1.56
CA VAL A 66 -6.05 6.43 0.82
C VAL A 66 -5.98 6.74 -0.68
N CYS A 67 -6.43 5.81 -1.52
CA CYS A 67 -6.48 5.98 -2.99
C CYS A 67 -5.13 5.94 -3.71
N LEU A 68 -4.22 5.05 -3.31
CA LEU A 68 -3.03 4.72 -4.09
C LEU A 68 -3.42 3.71 -5.17
N TYR A 69 -3.70 4.18 -6.39
CA TYR A 69 -4.10 3.30 -7.49
C TYR A 69 -2.86 2.74 -8.21
N GLY A 70 -2.79 1.42 -8.31
CA GLY A 70 -1.74 0.68 -8.99
C GLY A 70 -0.50 0.42 -8.13
N GLU A 71 0.20 -0.66 -8.47
CA GLU A 71 1.38 -1.14 -7.76
C GLU A 71 2.51 -0.11 -7.73
N ARG A 72 2.75 0.57 -8.86
CA ARG A 72 3.82 1.57 -8.99
C ARG A 72 3.66 2.70 -7.98
N MET A 73 2.43 3.21 -7.79
CA MET A 73 2.19 4.30 -6.83
C MET A 73 2.41 3.84 -5.39
N LEU A 74 1.99 2.62 -5.07
CA LEU A 74 2.27 2.04 -3.77
C LEU A 74 3.77 1.84 -3.55
N GLN A 75 4.51 1.34 -4.55
CA GLN A 75 5.97 1.14 -4.47
C GLN A 75 6.71 2.46 -4.22
N ILE A 76 6.33 3.53 -4.92
CA ILE A 76 6.91 4.86 -4.68
C ILE A 76 6.55 5.36 -3.28
N HIS A 77 5.32 5.08 -2.81
CA HIS A 77 4.89 5.45 -1.46
C HIS A 77 5.70 4.75 -0.37
N ILE A 78 5.90 3.43 -0.45
CA ILE A 78 6.68 2.65 0.54
C ILE A 78 8.15 3.04 0.52
N ALA A 79 8.72 3.35 -0.65
CA ALA A 79 10.09 3.80 -0.80
C ALA A 79 10.28 5.25 -0.31
N GLY A 80 9.20 6.00 -0.11
CA GLY A 80 9.25 7.40 0.31
C GLY A 80 9.81 7.57 1.73
N ARG A 81 10.72 8.55 1.90
CA ARG A 81 11.32 8.91 3.20
C ARG A 81 10.29 9.14 4.32
N LYS A 82 9.14 9.75 4.01
CA LYS A 82 8.06 9.96 4.99
C LYS A 82 7.47 8.65 5.51
N HIS A 83 7.31 7.67 4.64
CA HIS A 83 6.78 6.36 5.01
C HIS A 83 7.81 5.59 5.85
N GLN A 84 9.05 5.53 5.39
CA GLN A 84 10.16 4.90 6.11
C GLN A 84 10.40 5.52 7.49
N ALA A 85 10.38 6.85 7.58
CA ALA A 85 10.51 7.56 8.85
C ALA A 85 9.38 7.21 9.82
N ARG A 86 8.15 7.04 9.33
CA ARG A 86 7.02 6.58 10.14
C ARG A 86 7.17 5.13 10.54
N LEU A 87 7.58 4.23 9.63
CA LEU A 87 7.83 2.83 9.97
C LEU A 87 8.87 2.67 11.09
N ASN A 88 9.87 3.55 11.12
CA ASN A 88 10.90 3.53 12.16
C ASN A 88 10.41 4.11 13.51
N VAL A 89 9.23 4.71 13.56
CA VAL A 89 8.60 5.10 14.83
C VAL A 89 8.09 3.85 15.52
N THR A 90 8.67 3.53 16.67
CA THR A 90 8.43 2.28 17.40
C THR A 90 7.10 2.25 18.15
N VAL A 91 6.45 3.39 18.34
CA VAL A 91 5.18 3.50 19.08
C VAL A 91 4.19 4.33 18.28
N PHE A 92 3.21 3.65 17.71
CA PHE A 92 2.04 4.28 17.11
C PHE A 92 0.91 4.34 18.11
N ASP A 93 0.34 5.52 18.26
CA ASP A 93 -0.84 5.71 19.08
C ASP A 93 -2.04 4.98 18.46
N ALA A 94 -2.65 4.08 19.24
CA ALA A 94 -3.77 3.26 18.78
C ALA A 94 -4.99 4.08 18.37
N GLU A 95 -5.22 5.21 19.03
CA GLU A 95 -6.32 6.13 18.72
C GLU A 95 -6.08 6.82 17.38
N GLN A 96 -4.85 7.27 17.12
CA GLN A 96 -4.48 7.86 15.82
C GLN A 96 -4.58 6.86 14.67
N TYR A 97 -4.19 5.61 14.89
CA TYR A 97 -4.32 4.55 13.89
C TYR A 97 -5.79 4.25 13.59
N ARG A 98 -6.62 4.09 14.63
CA ARG A 98 -8.09 3.90 14.49
C ARG A 98 -8.76 5.10 13.82
N ALA A 99 -8.37 6.32 14.17
CA ALA A 99 -8.88 7.53 13.51
C ALA A 99 -8.55 7.53 12.02
N SER A 100 -7.38 7.03 11.63
CA SER A 100 -6.96 6.91 10.22
C SER A 100 -7.72 5.81 9.45
N LEU A 101 -8.29 4.82 10.14
CA LEU A 101 -9.18 3.81 9.56
C LEU A 101 -10.61 4.34 9.33
N VAL A 102 -11.10 5.22 10.20
CA VAL A 102 -12.50 5.70 10.19
C VAL A 102 -12.65 7.03 9.44
N ALA A 103 -11.59 7.84 9.34
CA ALA A 103 -11.67 9.16 8.74
C ALA A 103 -11.61 9.13 7.19
N LYS A 104 -12.74 9.49 6.57
CA LYS A 104 -12.79 9.97 5.18
C LYS A 104 -11.77 11.10 4.99
N PRO A 105 -11.03 11.15 3.87
CA PRO A 105 -9.86 11.99 3.72
C PRO A 105 -10.20 13.47 3.88
N LYS A 106 -9.70 14.11 4.94
CA LYS A 106 -9.55 15.57 4.96
C LYS A 106 -8.35 15.88 4.08
N ARG A 107 -8.65 16.50 2.93
CA ARG A 107 -7.69 16.92 1.89
C ARG A 107 -6.45 17.57 2.53
N LYS A 108 -5.36 16.82 2.60
CA LYS A 108 -4.00 17.37 2.48
C LYS A 108 -3.34 16.64 1.34
N LEU A 109 -3.64 17.15 0.15
CA LEU A 109 -2.84 16.93 -1.05
C LEU A 109 -1.45 17.48 -0.74
N ILE A 110 -0.56 16.63 -0.25
CA ILE A 110 0.88 16.87 -0.30
C ILE A 110 1.47 15.80 -1.20
N PHE A 111 1.33 16.06 -2.50
CA PHE A 111 2.34 15.68 -3.47
C PHE A 111 3.69 16.03 -2.87
N PHE A 112 4.60 15.08 -2.74
CA PHE A 112 6.01 15.43 -2.65
C PHE A 112 6.82 14.53 -3.55
N PHE A 113 7.54 15.25 -4.39
CA PHE A 113 8.28 14.87 -5.58
C PHE A 113 9.59 14.18 -5.22
N CYS A 114 10.10 13.48 -6.23
CA CYS A 114 11.44 12.90 -6.40
C CYS A 114 12.55 13.61 -5.61
N ASP A 115 13.26 12.88 -4.75
CA ASP A 115 14.61 13.21 -4.29
C ASP A 115 15.22 11.99 -3.55
N ASP A 116 16.38 11.53 -4.04
CA ASP A 116 17.22 10.37 -3.63
C ASP A 116 16.91 9.00 -4.29
N ILE A 117 17.03 8.92 -5.62
CA ILE A 117 17.81 7.82 -6.23
C ILE A 117 19.25 8.30 -6.14
N GLU A 118 19.98 7.95 -5.09
CA GLU A 118 21.43 7.90 -5.15
C GLU A 118 22.02 7.11 -3.97
N LYS A 119 22.94 6.22 -4.32
CA LYS A 119 23.80 5.36 -3.47
C LYS A 119 23.19 4.05 -2.98
N MET A 120 23.54 3.00 -3.70
CA MET A 120 24.13 1.84 -3.06
C MET A 120 25.38 1.43 -3.86
N ASP A 121 26.49 1.34 -3.14
CA ASP A 121 27.86 0.97 -3.54
C ASP A 121 27.93 -0.48 -4.04
#